data_AF-A0A9D6RMA1-F1
#
_entry.id   AF-A0A9D6RMA1-F1
#
_cell.length_a   1.000
_cell.length_b   1.000
_cell.length_c   1.000
_cell.angle_alpha   90.00
_cell.angle_beta   90.00
_cell.angle_gamma   90.00
#
_symmetry.space_group_name_H-M   'P 1'
#
loop_
_entity.id
_entity.type
_entity.pdbx_description
1 polymer ?
#
loop_
_entity_poly.entity_id
_entity_poly.type
_entity_poly.pdbx_seq_one_letter_code
_entity_poly.pdbx_strand_id
1 'polypeptide(L)'
;MKDAELTSQQAGGVSLPTVQKYVDKLLAEEVAPAIKVDGEMIVDGNHRYIAGRIVGEEPALQPSLGGRPDRAVPWDDLKIDPEPWE
;
A
#
# COMPACT_ATOMS: atom_id res chain seq x y z
N MET A 1 -5.68 7.94 5.99
CA MET A 1 -5.92 6.61 6.62
C MET A 1 -5.58 6.73 8.10
N LYS A 2 -6.55 6.54 9.00
CA LYS A 2 -6.32 6.70 10.43
C LYS A 2 -5.48 5.54 10.98
N ASP A 3 -4.52 5.85 11.86
CA ASP A 3 -3.72 4.86 12.61
C ASP A 3 -2.92 3.89 11.74
N ALA A 4 -2.45 4.34 10.57
CA ALA A 4 -1.55 3.57 9.72
C ALA A 4 -0.12 3.64 10.27
N GLU A 5 0.48 2.49 10.58
CA GLU A 5 1.85 2.40 11.11
C GLU A 5 2.92 2.64 10.05
N LEU A 6 2.63 2.27 8.79
CA LEU A 6 3.55 2.49 7.68
C LEU A 6 3.23 3.78 6.94
N THR A 7 4.25 4.37 6.34
CA THR A 7 4.17 5.59 5.52
C THR A 7 4.41 5.28 4.05
N SER A 8 3.83 6.08 3.16
CA SER A 8 4.08 5.96 1.72
C SER A 8 5.07 7.02 1.25
N GLN A 9 5.88 6.67 0.25
CA GLN A 9 6.70 7.62 -0.53
C GLN A 9 6.16 7.82 -1.96
N GLN A 10 4.96 7.33 -2.25
CA GLN A 10 4.39 7.32 -3.60
C GLN A 10 3.51 8.56 -3.84
N ALA A 11 4.15 9.68 -4.19
CA ALA A 11 3.45 10.95 -4.45
C ALA A 11 2.48 10.92 -5.64
N GLY A 12 2.60 9.93 -6.54
CA GLY A 12 1.71 9.76 -7.69
C GLY A 12 0.29 9.32 -7.32
N GLY A 13 0.05 8.92 -6.07
CA GLY A 13 -1.22 8.33 -5.64
C GLY A 13 -1.25 6.81 -5.83
N VAL A 14 -2.44 6.23 -5.85
CA VAL A 14 -2.68 4.80 -6.11
C VAL A 14 -3.92 4.60 -6.98
N SER A 15 -3.83 3.67 -7.93
CA SER A 15 -4.98 3.19 -8.72
C SER A 15 -6.02 2.44 -7.87
N LEU A 16 -7.27 2.92 -7.89
CA LEU A 16 -8.42 2.30 -7.24
C LEU A 16 -8.73 0.90 -7.78
N PRO A 17 -8.76 0.65 -9.11
CA PRO A 17 -8.94 -0.70 -9.64
C PRO A 17 -7.91 -1.70 -9.12
N THR A 18 -6.65 -1.28 -8.98
CA THR A 18 -5.60 -2.16 -8.44
C THR A 18 -5.78 -2.43 -6.95
N VAL A 19 -6.25 -1.45 -6.16
CA VAL A 19 -6.64 -1.70 -4.77
C VAL A 19 -7.78 -2.72 -4.71
N GLN A 20 -8.84 -2.52 -5.51
CA GLN A 20 -10.00 -3.42 -5.53
C GLN A 20 -9.59 -4.86 -5.88
N LYS A 21 -8.72 -5.04 -6.87
CA LYS A 21 -8.17 -6.36 -7.23
C LYS A 21 -7.53 -7.08 -6.04
N TYR A 22 -6.80 -6.36 -5.19
CA TYR A 22 -6.19 -6.97 -4.00
C TYR A 22 -7.19 -7.21 -2.87
N VAL A 23 -8.20 -6.34 -2.73
CA VAL A 23 -9.32 -6.58 -1.80
C VAL A 23 -10.05 -7.87 -2.19
N ASP A 24 -10.40 -8.04 -3.46
CA ASP A 24 -11.10 -9.23 -3.96
C ASP A 24 -10.30 -10.51 -3.71
N LYS A 25 -8.98 -10.46 -3.91
CA LYS A 25 -8.07 -11.58 -3.62
C LYS A 25 -8.06 -11.95 -2.15
N LEU A 26 -7.93 -10.96 -1.26
CA LEU A 26 -7.92 -11.19 0.18
C LEU A 26 -9.27 -11.75 0.68
N LEU A 27 -10.38 -11.23 0.16
CA LEU A 27 -11.72 -11.76 0.45
C LEU A 27 -11.93 -13.19 -0.06
N ALA A 28 -11.19 -13.61 -1.07
CA ALA A 28 -11.15 -14.98 -1.57
C ALA A 28 -10.14 -15.87 -0.81
N GLU A 29 -9.62 -15.40 0.33
CA GLU A 29 -8.61 -16.09 1.17
C GLU A 29 -7.28 -16.35 0.42
N GLU A 30 -7.00 -15.59 -0.65
CA GLU A 30 -5.69 -15.62 -1.31
C GLU A 30 -4.66 -14.83 -0.52
N VAL A 31 -3.45 -15.39 -0.42
CA VAL A 31 -2.32 -14.71 0.23
C VAL A 31 -1.78 -13.62 -0.71
N ALA A 32 -1.89 -12.36 -0.29
CA ALA A 32 -1.23 -11.26 -0.98
C ALA A 32 0.30 -11.36 -0.84
N PRO A 33 1.09 -11.08 -1.90
CA PRO A 33 2.54 -11.09 -1.79
C PRO A 33 3.03 -10.02 -0.81
N ALA A 34 4.15 -10.30 -0.14
CA ALA A 34 4.76 -9.41 0.85
C ALA A 34 5.07 -8.00 0.28
N ILE A 35 4.90 -6.98 1.11
CA ILE A 35 5.26 -5.59 0.77
C ILE A 35 6.70 -5.30 1.18
N LYS A 36 7.39 -4.44 0.44
CA LYS A 36 8.77 -4.05 0.76
C LYS A 36 8.77 -2.81 1.64
N VAL A 37 9.50 -2.87 2.74
CA VAL A 37 9.60 -1.77 3.71
C VAL A 37 11.05 -1.45 4.04
N ASP A 38 11.35 -0.17 4.22
CA ASP A 38 12.62 0.35 4.76
C ASP A 38 12.29 1.11 6.05
N GLY A 39 12.44 0.44 7.20
CA GLY A 39 11.86 0.89 8.46
C GLY A 39 10.33 0.96 8.37
N GLU A 40 9.77 2.14 8.66
CA GLU A 40 8.33 2.44 8.59
C GLU A 40 7.87 2.95 7.21
N MET A 41 8.74 2.91 6.20
CA MET A 41 8.45 3.43 4.86
C MET A 41 8.18 2.30 3.86
N ILE A 42 7.05 2.36 3.16
CA ILE A 42 6.73 1.44 2.06
C ILE A 42 7.55 1.79 0.84
N VAL A 43 8.41 0.86 0.42
CA VAL A 43 9.21 0.95 -0.80
C VAL A 43 8.42 0.41 -2.01
N ASP A 44 7.67 -0.67 -1.82
CA ASP A 44 6.81 -1.29 -2.82
C ASP A 44 5.58 -1.94 -2.15
N GLY A 45 4.43 -1.86 -2.81
CA GLY A 45 3.21 -2.53 -2.36
C GLY A 45 2.14 -1.64 -1.73
N ASN A 46 2.11 -0.33 -2.02
CA ASN A 46 1.08 0.59 -1.50
C ASN A 46 -0.35 0.07 -1.70
N HIS A 47 -0.71 -0.42 -2.88
CA HIS A 47 -2.04 -0.97 -3.14
C HIS A 47 -2.39 -2.17 -2.26
N ARG A 48 -1.42 -3.07 -2.02
CA ARG A 48 -1.58 -4.26 -1.17
C ARG A 48 -1.73 -3.88 0.29
N TYR A 49 -0.94 -2.91 0.75
CA TYR A 49 -1.08 -2.38 2.11
C TYR A 49 -2.46 -1.78 2.32
N ILE A 50 -2.92 -0.91 1.41
CA ILE A 50 -4.26 -0.30 1.48
C ILE A 50 -5.35 -1.37 1.46
N ALA A 51 -5.26 -2.36 0.57
CA ALA A 51 -6.23 -3.45 0.51
C ALA A 51 -6.27 -4.25 1.83
N GLY A 52 -5.11 -4.58 2.40
CA GLY A 52 -5.02 -5.26 3.69
C GLY A 52 -5.66 -4.47 4.83
N ARG A 53 -5.44 -3.16 4.86
CA ARG A 53 -6.07 -2.25 5.84
C ARG A 53 -7.59 -2.18 5.69
N ILE A 54 -8.12 -2.28 4.46
CA ILE A 54 -9.57 -2.30 4.21
C ILE A 54 -10.20 -3.58 4.77
N VAL A 55 -9.57 -4.74 4.57
CA VAL A 55 -10.11 -6.04 5.01
C VAL A 55 -9.75 -6.40 6.46
N GLY A 56 -8.81 -5.68 7.07
CA GLY A 56 -8.31 -5.96 8.43
C GLY A 56 -7.23 -7.04 8.50
N GLU A 57 -6.59 -7.37 7.37
CA GLU A 57 -5.50 -8.35 7.25
C GLU A 57 -4.32 -7.73 6.50
N GLU A 58 -3.29 -7.31 7.24
CA GLU A 58 -2.12 -6.68 6.63
C GLU A 58 -1.20 -7.72 5.96
N PRO A 59 -0.61 -7.38 4.79
CA PRO A 59 0.32 -8.27 4.12
C PRO A 59 1.62 -8.45 4.91
N ALA A 60 2.30 -9.58 4.70
CA ALA A 60 3.62 -9.80 5.27
C ALA A 60 4.62 -8.69 4.87
N LEU A 61 5.53 -8.34 5.78
CA LEU A 61 6.56 -7.32 5.56
C LEU A 61 7.88 -7.97 5.12
N GLN A 62 8.50 -7.41 4.09
CA GLN A 62 9.84 -7.78 3.64
C GLN A 62 10.77 -6.57 3.77
N PRO A 63 11.84 -6.65 4.59
CA PRO A 63 12.85 -5.60 4.66
C PRO A 63 13.50 -5.35 3.30
N SER A 64 13.68 -4.07 2.95
CA SER A 64 14.33 -3.62 1.72
C SER A 64 15.02 -2.28 1.94
N LEU A 65 15.94 -1.93 1.04
CA LEU A 65 16.54 -0.60 1.01
C LEU A 65 15.79 0.26 0.00
N GLY A 66 15.74 1.56 0.25
CA GLY A 66 15.22 2.55 -0.71
C GLY A 66 14.09 3.41 -0.18
N GLY A 67 13.91 3.45 1.13
CA GLY A 67 13.08 4.45 1.80
C GLY A 67 13.64 5.84 1.56
N ARG A 68 12.75 6.79 1.29
CA ARG A 68 13.04 8.20 1.04
C ARG A 68 12.17 9.04 1.98
N PRO A 69 12.60 9.25 3.24
CA PRO A 69 11.81 9.97 4.23
C PRO A 69 11.46 11.41 3.81
N ASP A 70 12.31 12.04 2.99
CA ASP A 70 12.07 13.36 2.39
C ASP A 70 10.89 13.39 1.40
N ARG A 71 10.41 12.22 0.97
CA ARG A 71 9.27 12.03 0.06
C ARG A 71 8.05 11.44 0.74
N ALA A 72 8.01 11.42 2.07
CA ALA A 72 6.87 10.92 2.81
C ALA A 72 5.58 11.65 2.37
N VAL A 73 4.55 10.88 2.06
CA VAL A 73 3.24 11.34 1.65
C VAL A 73 2.26 11.02 2.77
N PRO A 74 1.60 12.02 3.38
CA PRO A 74 0.51 11.76 4.32
C PRO A 74 -0.58 10.94 3.64
N TRP A 75 -1.11 9.93 4.32
CA TRP A 75 -2.16 9.08 3.74
C TRP A 75 -3.42 9.84 3.35
N ASP A 76 -3.71 10.97 4.00
CA ASP A 76 -4.87 11.81 3.68
C ASP A 76 -4.63 12.66 2.42
N ASP A 77 -3.37 12.86 2.04
CA ASP A 77 -2.97 13.57 0.81
C ASP A 77 -2.71 12.60 -0.36
N LEU A 78 -2.69 11.28 -0.10
CA LEU A 78 -2.46 10.27 -1.12
C LEU A 78 -3.64 10.24 -2.10
N LYS A 79 -3.37 10.62 -3.35
CA LYS A 79 -4.40 10.64 -4.40
C LYS A 79 -4.88 9.22 -4.71
N ILE A 80 -6.20 9.05 -4.82
CA ILE A 80 -6.81 7.84 -5.33
C ILE A 80 -7.21 8.09 -6.79
N ASP A 81 -6.58 7.38 -7.72
CA ASP A 81 -6.84 7.48 -9.15
C ASP A 81 -7.93 6.47 -9.54
N PRO A 82 -9.06 6.89 -10.14
CA PRO A 82 -10.11 5.97 -10.57
C PRO A 82 -9.69 5.06 -11.73
N GLU A 83 -8.65 5.43 -12.48
CA GLU A 83 -8.22 4.68 -13.67
C GLU A 83 -7.29 3.50 -13.32
N PRO A 84 -7.31 2.43 -14.13
CA PRO A 84 -6.34 1.36 -14.01
C PRO A 84 -4.96 1.89 -14.40
N TRP A 85 -3.97 1.67 -13.56
CA TRP A 85 -2.58 1.87 -13.94
C TRP A 85 -2.09 0.57 -14.57
N GLU A 86 -1.72 0.64 -15.86
CA GLU A 86 -1.09 -0.46 -16.60
C GLU A 86 0.37 -0.70 -16.16
#